data_AF-A0A3M3XHG7-F1
#
_entry.id   AF-A0A3M3XHG7-F1
#
_cell.length_a   1.000
_cell.length_b   1.000
_cell.length_c   1.000
_cell.angle_alpha   90.00
_cell.angle_beta   90.00
_cell.angle_gamma   90.00
#
_symmetry.space_group_name_H-M   'P 1'
#
loop_
_entity.id
_entity.type
_entity.pdbx_description
1 polymer ?
#
loop_
_entity_poly.entity_id
_entity_poly.type
_entity_poly.pdbx_seq_one_letter_code
_entity_poly.pdbx_strand_id
1 'polypeptide(L)'
;METGLAILASIGSTSPFIGLFGTVWGIMSALKGISAAGSASLETVAGPIGAALVATGVGIAVAVPAVLVYNYFLRRLKLTAADLDDFAHDFYSLAQKSAFRVLLHPVLKSGTAGVHAGQNVKEAS
;
A
#
# COMPACT_ATOMS: atom_id res chain seq x y z
N MET A 1 0.39 0.07 -9.64
CA MET A 1 1.02 1.01 -8.68
C MET A 1 2.04 0.34 -7.77
N GLU A 2 1.89 -0.95 -7.47
CA GLU A 2 2.77 -1.71 -6.57
C GLU A 2 4.23 -1.80 -7.06
N THR A 3 4.45 -1.94 -8.38
CA THR A 3 5.81 -1.99 -8.95
C THR A 3 6.60 -0.70 -8.72
N GLY A 4 5.94 0.47 -8.82
CA GLY A 4 6.60 1.75 -8.58
C GLY A 4 6.94 1.97 -7.10
N LEU A 5 6.06 1.53 -6.21
CA LEU A 5 6.31 1.51 -4.76
C LEU A 5 7.47 0.57 -4.40
N ALA A 6 7.52 -0.62 -4.99
CA ALA A 6 8.59 -1.59 -4.76
C ALA A 6 9.96 -1.03 -5.18
N ILE A 7 10.07 -0.43 -6.37
CA ILE A 7 11.30 0.21 -6.85
C ILE A 7 11.76 1.30 -5.88
N LEU A 8 10.82 2.14 -5.42
CA LEU A 8 11.13 3.26 -4.56
C LEU A 8 11.58 2.82 -3.15
N ALA A 9 10.98 1.75 -2.62
CA ALA A 9 11.42 1.10 -1.39
C ALA A 9 12.83 0.51 -1.54
N SER A 10 13.10 -0.16 -2.67
CA SER A 10 14.43 -0.71 -2.97
C SER A 10 15.47 0.40 -3.08
N ILE A 11 15.18 1.50 -3.79
CA ILE A 11 16.11 2.65 -3.89
C ILE A 11 16.36 3.25 -2.51
N GLY A 12 15.30 3.52 -1.73
CA GLY A 12 15.42 4.11 -0.40
C GLY A 12 16.25 3.26 0.57
N SER A 13 16.14 1.94 0.48
CA SER A 13 16.87 1.00 1.34
C SER A 13 18.30 0.72 0.86
N THR A 14 18.56 0.73 -0.46
CA THR A 14 19.89 0.38 -1.01
C THR A 14 20.82 1.59 -1.15
N SER A 15 20.28 2.79 -1.37
CA SER A 15 21.09 4.01 -1.61
C SER A 15 22.08 4.35 -0.48
N PRO A 16 21.76 4.20 0.82
CA PRO A 16 22.74 4.43 1.88
C PRO A 16 23.95 3.50 1.81
N PHE A 17 23.74 2.25 1.39
CA PHE A 17 24.82 1.27 1.25
C PHE A 17 25.74 1.60 0.07
N ILE A 18 25.21 2.18 -1.01
CA ILE A 18 26.03 2.70 -2.13
C ILE A 18 26.95 3.82 -1.61
N GLY A 19 26.44 4.73 -0.78
CA GLY A 19 27.24 5.81 -0.17
C GLY A 19 28.32 5.28 0.79
N LEU A 20 27.97 4.31 1.64
CA LEU A 20 28.91 3.62 2.52
C LEU A 20 29.99 2.88 1.73
N PHE A 21 29.64 2.22 0.63
CA PHE A 21 30.64 1.58 -0.25
C PHE A 21 31.63 2.60 -0.81
N GLY A 22 31.15 3.78 -1.23
CA GLY A 22 32.01 4.87 -1.67
C GLY A 22 33.01 5.34 -0.61
N THR A 23 32.64 5.30 0.67
CA THR A 23 33.57 5.68 1.74
C THR A 23 34.66 4.64 1.94
N VAL A 24 34.29 3.36 1.91
CA VAL A 24 35.23 2.25 2.00
C VAL A 24 36.22 2.32 0.84
N TRP A 25 35.74 2.59 -0.38
CA TRP A 25 36.59 2.75 -1.54
C TRP A 25 37.55 3.95 -1.41
N GLY A 26 37.06 5.11 -0.97
CA GLY A 26 37.89 6.31 -0.79
C GLY A 26 38.97 6.13 0.26
N ILE A 27 38.64 5.50 1.39
CA ILE A 27 39.62 5.17 2.44
C ILE A 27 40.64 4.15 1.93
N MET A 28 40.21 3.10 1.20
CA MET A 28 41.14 2.15 0.59
C MET A 28 42.10 2.84 -0.37
N SER A 29 41.62 3.79 -1.19
CA SER A 29 42.47 4.56 -2.10
C SER A 29 43.47 5.43 -1.34
N ALA A 30 43.07 6.02 -0.21
CA ALA A 30 43.96 6.79 0.65
C ALA A 30 45.10 5.91 1.21
N LEU A 31 44.74 4.73 1.74
CA LEU A 31 45.70 3.78 2.30
C LEU A 31 46.67 3.24 1.25
N LYS A 32 46.19 2.98 0.02
CA LYS A 32 47.05 2.60 -1.11
C LYS A 32 48.05 3.72 -1.44
N GLY A 33 47.60 4.99 -1.48
CA GLY A 33 48.47 6.14 -1.69
C GLY A 33 49.56 6.26 -0.63
N ILE A 34 49.20 6.13 0.65
CA ILE A 34 50.14 6.13 1.77
C ILE A 34 51.15 4.98 1.65
N SER A 35 50.67 3.77 1.31
CA SER A 35 51.54 2.59 1.18
C SER A 35 52.58 2.74 0.05
N ALA A 36 52.22 3.42 -1.04
CA ALA A 36 53.12 3.68 -2.16
C ALA A 36 54.10 4.83 -1.87
N ALA A 37 53.65 5.87 -1.15
CA ALA A 37 54.49 7.00 -0.76
C ALA A 37 55.43 6.70 0.42
N GLY A 38 55.16 5.63 1.18
CA GLY A 38 55.95 5.23 2.36
C GLY A 38 55.80 6.16 3.58
N SER A 39 55.01 7.23 3.46
CA SER A 39 54.74 8.20 4.52
C SER A 39 53.30 8.71 4.42
N ALA A 40 52.69 9.00 5.57
CA ALA A 40 51.38 9.62 5.65
C ALA A 40 51.53 11.13 5.86
N SER A 41 51.04 11.93 4.91
CA SER A 41 50.98 13.39 5.01
C SER A 41 49.55 13.88 4.85
N LEU A 42 49.20 15.04 5.42
CA LEU A 42 47.82 15.54 5.37
C LEU A 42 47.35 15.73 3.92
N GLU A 43 48.20 16.24 3.02
CA GLU A 43 47.89 16.33 1.58
C GLU A 43 47.56 14.97 0.94
N THR A 44 48.22 13.88 1.35
CA THR A 44 48.01 12.55 0.75
C THR A 44 46.71 11.88 1.23
N VAL A 45 46.15 12.29 2.36
CA VAL A 45 44.91 11.69 2.91
C VAL A 45 43.68 12.59 2.80
N ALA A 46 43.84 13.92 2.81
CA ALA A 46 42.73 14.87 2.84
C ALA A 46 41.82 14.77 1.59
N GLY A 47 42.40 14.61 0.40
CA GLY A 47 41.64 14.49 -0.85
C GLY A 47 40.73 13.24 -0.88
N PRO A 48 41.29 12.02 -0.77
CA PRO A 48 40.50 10.79 -0.83
C PRO A 48 39.45 10.66 0.29
N ILE A 49 39.75 11.14 1.50
CA ILE A 49 38.79 11.14 2.61
C ILE A 49 37.66 12.15 2.36
N GLY A 50 37.95 13.32 1.81
CA GLY A 50 36.92 14.29 1.41
C GLY A 50 35.94 13.70 0.40
N ALA A 51 36.45 13.01 -0.62
CA ALA A 51 35.62 12.32 -1.61
C ALA A 51 34.77 11.19 -0.99
N ALA A 52 35.32 10.46 -0.01
CA ALA A 52 34.58 9.47 0.76
C ALA A 52 33.39 10.09 1.51
N LEU A 53 33.56 11.23 2.17
CA LEU A 53 32.47 11.90 2.90
C LEU A 53 31.35 12.37 1.98
N VAL A 54 31.69 12.88 0.79
CA VAL A 54 30.71 13.28 -0.23
C VAL A 54 29.89 12.07 -0.69
N ALA A 55 30.50 10.88 -0.83
CA ALA A 55 29.77 9.66 -1.22
C ALA A 55 28.64 9.30 -0.24
N THR A 56 28.88 9.41 1.08
CA THR A 56 27.82 9.24 2.09
C THR A 56 26.74 10.30 1.96
N GLY A 57 27.14 11.56 1.79
CA GLY A 57 26.20 12.67 1.63
C GLY A 57 25.24 12.45 0.46
N VAL A 58 25.77 11.99 -0.68
CA VAL A 58 24.97 11.65 -1.87
C VAL A 58 24.04 10.46 -1.61
N GLY A 59 24.53 9.39 -0.97
CA GLY A 59 23.71 8.22 -0.63
C GLY A 59 22.50 8.57 0.23
N ILE A 60 22.69 9.45 1.22
CA ILE A 60 21.60 9.95 2.07
C ILE A 60 20.68 10.90 1.31
N ALA A 61 21.24 11.80 0.49
CA ALA A 61 20.47 12.75 -0.31
C ALA A 61 19.51 12.05 -1.29
N VAL A 62 19.87 10.86 -1.78
CA VAL A 62 18.99 10.03 -2.62
C VAL A 62 18.00 9.20 -1.77
N ALA A 63 18.44 8.66 -0.62
CA ALA A 63 17.61 7.80 0.21
C ALA A 63 16.41 8.53 0.84
N VAL A 64 16.62 9.75 1.35
CA VAL A 64 15.57 10.49 2.09
C VAL A 64 14.36 10.80 1.21
N PRO A 65 14.50 11.39 0.00
CA PRO A 65 13.36 11.64 -0.87
C PRO A 65 12.66 10.35 -1.31
N ALA A 66 13.42 9.28 -1.60
CA ALA A 66 12.85 8.01 -2.03
C ALA A 66 11.92 7.43 -0.95
N VAL A 67 12.36 7.39 0.32
CA VAL A 67 11.55 6.88 1.43
C VAL A 67 10.32 7.76 1.70
N LEU A 68 10.45 9.09 1.60
CA LEU A 68 9.32 10.00 1.78
C LEU A 68 8.22 9.77 0.74
N VAL A 69 8.60 9.67 -0.53
CA VAL A 69 7.65 9.45 -1.63
C VAL A 69 7.03 8.05 -1.51
N TYR A 70 7.80 7.03 -1.12
CA TYR A 70 7.28 5.68 -0.87
C TYR A 70 6.20 5.69 0.22
N ASN A 71 6.48 6.33 1.36
CA ASN A 71 5.52 6.43 2.47
C ASN A 71 4.25 7.19 2.07
N TYR A 72 4.38 8.25 1.26
CA TYR A 72 3.24 9.02 0.76
C TYR A 72 2.31 8.16 -0.12
N PHE A 73 2.85 7.48 -1.12
CA PHE A 73 2.05 6.64 -2.01
C PHE A 73 1.50 5.40 -1.32
N LEU A 74 2.24 4.83 -0.36
CA LEU A 74 1.76 3.68 0.40
C LEU A 74 0.52 4.04 1.23
N ARG A 75 0.50 5.24 1.83
CA ARG A 75 -0.69 5.73 2.55
C ARG A 75 -1.89 5.91 1.60
N ARG A 76 -1.67 6.50 0.43
CA ARG A 76 -2.73 6.69 -0.58
C ARG A 76 -3.31 5.34 -1.05
N LEU A 77 -2.45 4.38 -1.34
CA LEU A 77 -2.86 3.04 -1.77
C LEU A 77 -3.72 2.35 -0.71
N LYS A 78 -3.34 2.43 0.57
CA LYS A 78 -4.12 1.85 1.67
C LYS A 78 -5.51 2.46 1.81
N LEU A 79 -5.63 3.78 1.62
CA LEU A 79 -6.93 4.45 1.66
C LEU A 79 -7.82 3.98 0.51
N THR A 80 -7.30 3.96 -0.73
CA THR A 80 -8.06 3.47 -1.88
C THR A 80 -8.44 2.00 -1.75
N ALA A 81 -7.57 1.17 -1.16
CA ALA A 81 -7.88 -0.23 -0.90
C ALA A 81 -9.01 -0.38 0.13
N ALA A 82 -9.03 0.46 1.18
CA ALA A 82 -10.12 0.48 2.16
C ALA A 82 -11.46 0.91 1.53
N ASP A 83 -11.46 1.97 0.70
CA ASP A 83 -12.67 2.40 -0.02
C ASP A 83 -13.23 1.28 -0.92
N LEU A 84 -12.35 0.48 -1.52
CA LEU A 84 -12.74 -0.66 -2.36
C LEU A 84 -13.32 -1.82 -1.55
N ASP A 85 -12.78 -2.07 -0.36
CA ASP A 85 -13.28 -3.09 0.58
C ASP A 85 -14.68 -2.72 1.09
N ASP A 86 -14.87 -1.45 1.46
CA ASP A 86 -16.18 -0.91 1.85
C ASP A 86 -17.20 -1.06 0.71
N PHE A 87 -16.83 -0.69 -0.53
CA PHE A 87 -17.68 -0.88 -1.70
C PHE A 87 -18.03 -2.36 -1.95
N ALA A 88 -17.05 -3.25 -1.83
CA ALA A 88 -17.27 -4.69 -1.99
C ALA A 88 -18.23 -5.24 -0.93
N HIS A 89 -18.11 -4.76 0.31
CA HIS A 89 -19.00 -5.13 1.40
C HIS A 89 -20.44 -4.67 1.15
N ASP A 90 -20.63 -3.42 0.72
CA ASP A 90 -21.94 -2.88 0.38
C ASP A 90 -22.56 -3.61 -0.82
N PHE A 91 -21.76 -3.89 -1.86
CA PHE A 91 -22.22 -4.68 -3.01
C PHE A 91 -22.66 -6.08 -2.60
N TYR A 92 -21.89 -6.76 -1.75
CA TYR A 92 -22.24 -8.08 -1.24
C TYR A 92 -23.54 -8.05 -0.43
N SER A 93 -23.69 -7.06 0.45
CA SER A 93 -24.91 -6.83 1.25
C SER A 93 -26.14 -6.59 0.37
N LEU A 94 -26.01 -5.79 -0.69
CA LEU A 94 -27.07 -5.53 -1.67
C LEU A 94 -27.40 -6.78 -2.50
N ALA A 95 -26.40 -7.54 -2.92
CA ALA A 95 -26.58 -8.78 -3.66
C ALA A 95 -27.35 -9.81 -2.83
N GLN A 96 -27.01 -9.99 -1.54
CA GLN A 96 -27.73 -10.89 -0.64
C GLN A 96 -29.17 -10.43 -0.42
N LYS A 97 -29.40 -9.13 -0.18
CA LYS A 97 -30.76 -8.57 -0.02
C LYS A 97 -31.62 -8.76 -1.27
N SER A 98 -31.03 -8.57 -2.46
CA SER A 98 -31.74 -8.70 -3.73
C SER A 98 -32.05 -10.16 -4.07
N ALA A 99 -31.11 -11.08 -3.83
CA ALA A 99 -31.30 -12.51 -3.99
C ALA A 99 -32.43 -13.03 -3.07
N PHE A 100 -32.49 -12.54 -1.82
CA PHE A 100 -33.58 -12.85 -0.89
C PHE A 100 -34.93 -12.31 -1.37
N ARG A 101 -34.96 -11.14 -2.02
CA ARG A 101 -36.18 -10.51 -2.53
C ARG A 101 -36.72 -11.17 -3.81
N VAL A 102 -35.87 -11.75 -4.65
CA VAL A 102 -36.30 -12.49 -5.85
C VAL A 102 -36.95 -13.83 -5.50
N LEU A 103 -36.54 -14.47 -4.39
CA LEU A 103 -37.14 -15.73 -3.92
C LEU A 103 -38.48 -15.56 -3.19
N LEU A 104 -38.82 -14.36 -2.73
CA LEU A 104 -40.06 -14.09 -1.99
C LEU A 104 -41.08 -13.36 -2.88
N HIS A 105 -41.62 -14.03 -3.88
CA HIS A 105 -42.87 -13.58 -4.52
C HIS A 105 -44.05 -14.12 -3.68
N PRO A 106 -44.77 -13.29 -2.90
CA PRO A 106 -46.00 -13.74 -2.27
C PRO A 106 -47.02 -13.88 -3.39
N VAL A 107 -47.45 -15.11 -3.67
CA VAL A 107 -48.67 -15.34 -4.45
C VAL A 107 -49.79 -14.56 -3.76
N LEU A 108 -50.32 -13.60 -4.51
CA LEU A 108 -51.38 -12.70 -4.12
C LEU A 108 -52.55 -13.49 -3.50
N LYS A 109 -52.96 -13.06 -2.30
CA LYS A 109 -54.28 -13.32 -1.74
C LYS A 109 -55.32 -12.67 -2.67
N SER A 110 -55.79 -13.42 -3.66
CA SER A 110 -56.97 -13.08 -4.45
C SER A 110 -58.23 -13.29 -3.59
N GLY A 111 -59.11 -12.29 -3.58
CA GLY A 111 -60.26 -12.22 -2.71
C GLY A 111 -61.34 -13.28 -2.96
N THR A 112 -62.03 -13.63 -1.87
CA THR A 112 -63.41 -14.12 -1.88
C THR A 112 -64.24 -13.16 -1.04
N ALA A 113 -64.60 -12.03 -1.64
CA ALA A 113 -65.76 -11.26 -1.21
C ALA A 113 -66.94 -11.66 -2.10
N GLY A 114 -67.94 -12.31 -1.50
CA GLY A 114 -69.34 -12.23 -1.92
C GLY A 114 -69.89 -13.37 -2.79
N VAL A 115 -70.57 -14.34 -2.15
CA VAL A 115 -71.85 -14.88 -2.66
C VAL A 115 -72.81 -15.00 -1.48
N HIS A 116 -73.76 -14.07 -1.40
CA HIS A 116 -74.98 -14.15 -0.59
C HIS A 116 -76.00 -15.05 -1.30
N ALA A 117 -76.71 -15.92 -0.56
CA ALA A 117 -78.17 -16.09 -0.55
C ALA A 117 -78.59 -17.52 -0.15
N GLY A 118 -79.38 -17.67 0.91
CA GLY A 118 -79.95 -18.95 1.35
C GLY A 118 -80.47 -18.92 2.78
N GLN A 119 -81.40 -18.00 3.05
CA GLN A 119 -82.15 -17.88 4.30
C GLN A 119 -83.01 -19.11 4.63
N ASN A 120 -83.31 -19.21 5.94
CA ASN A 120 -84.45 -19.85 6.61
C ASN A 120 -84.27 -21.31 7.06
N VAL A 121 -84.10 -21.60 8.36
CA VAL A 121 -85.01 -21.46 9.54
C VAL A 121 -85.67 -22.81 9.83
N LYS A 122 -85.33 -23.42 10.97
CA LYS A 122 -86.24 -23.84 12.07
C LYS A 122 -85.63 -24.93 12.97
N GLU A 123 -85.61 -24.59 14.27
CA GLU A 123 -86.02 -25.41 15.42
C GLU A 123 -85.26 -26.72 15.69
N ALA A 124 -84.47 -26.78 16.77
CA ALA A 124 -84.92 -27.11 18.14
C ALA A 124 -85.25 -28.59 18.30
N SER A 125 -84.32 -29.37 18.86
CA SER A 125 -84.45 -30.05 20.16
C SER A 125 -83.31 -31.05 20.36
#